data_AF-A0A7S4NWE5-F1
#
_entry.id   AF-A0A7S4NWE5-F1
#
_cell.length_a   1.000
_cell.length_b   1.000
_cell.length_c   1.000
_cell.angle_alpha   90.00
_cell.angle_beta   90.00
_cell.angle_gamma   90.00
#
_symmetry.space_group_name_H-M   'P 1'
#
loop_
_entity.id
_entity.type
_entity.pdbx_description
1 polymer ?
#
loop_
_entity_poly.entity_id
_entity_poly.type
_entity_poly.pdbx_seq_one_letter_code
_entity_poly.pdbx_strand_id
1 'polypeptide(L)'
;MSVVYGEWAAQNPSCVTLSNIDLGVRTFELCWGIMCACQAVFFALRYPRGTWEFVLVPLTECFVYGLGYSEIGYILLWDGRQVLWTRTVLWLATVPIILNQINGMAAVRIYGVDLNVMQMYFSTLMICFGHTAALTHNQSLKWLFFIIAMAIFGLICFINYHTFTAAEKHYKESGSEIDLIIAKRIRLLAVIFFTSWTMYPLFFVLSVEGACVASESVILVCFALADLLSKNVFGVLFWDTLWNLQDGKWSSYGTVTFFKTTDSVTKTAISTAMEEEFAKQKASRSDNPPAQYPFALPDAENSIEQELSQVLQFHQSLIPFITVYYAVEANESHNDGNKTIFFAGSFE
;
A
#
# COMPACT_ATOMS: atom_id res chain seq x y z
N MET A 1 -35.39 13.61 10.19
CA MET A 1 -35.59 12.16 9.99
C MET A 1 -35.40 11.49 11.34
N SER A 2 -36.40 10.76 11.83
CA SER A 2 -36.20 9.90 13.01
C SER A 2 -35.34 8.70 12.61
N VAL A 3 -34.24 8.47 13.32
CA VAL A 3 -33.40 7.27 13.10
C VAL A 3 -34.19 6.05 13.58
N VAL A 4 -34.53 5.15 12.67
CA VAL A 4 -35.20 3.88 12.98
C VAL A 4 -34.14 2.79 13.05
N TYR A 5 -33.79 2.37 14.27
CA TYR A 5 -32.82 1.30 14.46
C TYR A 5 -33.32 -0.03 13.89
N GLY A 6 -32.41 -0.79 13.29
CA GLY A 6 -32.70 -2.15 12.80
C GLY A 6 -33.56 -2.23 11.54
N GLU A 7 -33.76 -1.11 10.82
CA GLU A 7 -34.61 -1.08 9.61
C GLU A 7 -34.15 -2.11 8.56
N TRP A 8 -32.84 -2.19 8.29
CA TRP A 8 -32.31 -3.15 7.32
C TRP A 8 -32.48 -4.59 7.81
N ALA A 9 -32.21 -4.85 9.10
CA ALA A 9 -32.35 -6.18 9.68
C ALA A 9 -33.80 -6.69 9.66
N ALA A 10 -34.77 -5.81 9.90
CA ALA A 10 -36.19 -6.13 9.81
C ALA A 10 -36.62 -6.49 8.38
N GLN A 11 -36.03 -5.84 7.37
CA GLN A 11 -36.31 -6.12 5.96
C GLN A 11 -35.56 -7.35 5.44
N ASN A 12 -34.43 -7.73 6.04
CA ASN A 12 -33.54 -8.79 5.55
C ASN A 12 -33.23 -9.86 6.63
N PRO A 13 -34.24 -10.51 7.25
CA PRO A 13 -34.03 -11.45 8.36
C PRO A 13 -33.22 -12.69 7.94
N SER A 14 -33.30 -13.09 6.67
CA SER A 14 -32.48 -14.18 6.11
C SER A 14 -30.99 -13.85 6.15
N CYS A 15 -30.60 -12.63 5.78
CA CYS A 15 -29.19 -12.24 5.79
C CYS A 15 -28.64 -12.05 7.22
N VAL A 16 -29.47 -11.57 8.16
CA VAL A 16 -29.10 -11.52 9.59
C VAL A 16 -28.84 -12.93 10.13
N THR A 17 -29.59 -13.92 9.68
CA THR A 17 -29.35 -15.32 10.11
C THR A 17 -28.00 -15.82 9.59
N LEU A 18 -27.62 -15.43 8.36
CA LEU A 18 -26.33 -15.77 7.75
C LEU A 18 -25.12 -15.12 8.42
N SER A 19 -25.31 -14.05 9.20
CA SER A 19 -24.20 -13.37 9.88
C SER A 19 -23.78 -14.05 11.19
N ASN A 20 -24.55 -15.03 11.67
CA ASN A 20 -24.17 -15.83 12.84
C ASN A 20 -22.99 -16.73 12.53
N ILE A 21 -22.06 -16.84 13.48
CA ILE A 21 -20.82 -17.60 13.33
C ILE A 21 -20.88 -18.81 14.24
N ASP A 22 -20.60 -19.97 13.66
CA ASP A 22 -20.61 -21.23 14.40
C ASP A 22 -19.41 -21.33 15.35
N LEU A 23 -19.61 -21.94 16.51
CA LEU A 23 -18.54 -22.21 17.48
C LEU A 23 -17.37 -22.99 16.86
N GLY A 24 -17.66 -23.87 15.90
CA GLY A 24 -16.64 -24.61 15.15
C GLY A 24 -15.72 -23.69 14.35
N VAL A 25 -16.27 -22.66 13.70
CA VAL A 25 -15.49 -21.68 12.93
C VAL A 25 -14.68 -20.79 13.86
N ARG A 26 -15.24 -20.38 15.00
CA ARG A 26 -14.49 -19.63 16.02
C ARG A 26 -13.29 -20.43 16.55
N THR A 27 -13.47 -21.73 16.79
CA THR A 27 -12.39 -22.62 17.21
C THR A 27 -11.34 -22.76 16.11
N PHE A 28 -11.76 -22.83 14.85
CA PHE A 28 -10.87 -22.81 13.70
C PHE A 28 -10.04 -21.53 13.64
N GLU A 29 -10.63 -20.34 13.87
CA GLU A 29 -9.89 -19.07 13.93
C GLU A 29 -8.85 -19.06 15.06
N LEU A 30 -9.16 -19.62 16.23
CA LEU A 30 -8.17 -19.75 17.31
C LEU A 30 -6.98 -20.62 16.89
N CYS A 31 -7.25 -21.78 16.29
CA CYS A 31 -6.20 -22.65 15.74
C CYS A 31 -5.37 -21.95 14.66
N TRP A 32 -6.02 -21.12 13.83
CA TRP A 32 -5.36 -20.29 12.84
C TRP A 32 -4.40 -19.28 13.47
N GLY A 33 -4.88 -18.57 14.50
CA GLY A 33 -4.07 -17.61 15.24
C GLY A 33 -2.82 -18.25 15.84
N ILE A 34 -2.94 -19.46 16.39
CA ILE A 34 -1.81 -20.24 16.91
C ILE A 34 -0.82 -20.63 15.80
N MET A 35 -1.31 -21.06 14.63
CA MET A 35 -0.46 -21.36 13.48
C MET A 35 0.35 -20.13 13.05
N CYS A 36 -0.29 -18.96 12.95
CA CYS A 36 0.38 -17.71 12.62
C CYS A 36 1.39 -17.28 13.71
N ALA A 37 1.09 -17.52 14.99
CA ALA A 37 2.04 -17.30 16.09
C ALA A 37 3.31 -18.16 15.91
N CYS A 38 3.14 -19.45 15.60
CA CYS A 38 4.25 -20.36 15.32
C CYS A 38 5.09 -19.87 14.12
N GLN A 39 4.45 -19.36 13.07
CA GLN A 39 5.15 -18.81 11.91
C GLN A 39 5.90 -17.50 12.25
N ALA A 40 5.33 -16.62 13.06
CA ALA A 40 6.01 -15.41 13.53
C ALA A 40 7.26 -15.77 14.36
N VAL A 41 7.14 -16.74 15.27
CA VAL A 41 8.28 -17.27 16.06
C VAL A 41 9.34 -17.89 15.14
N PHE A 42 8.92 -18.67 14.13
CA PHE A 42 9.83 -19.25 13.15
C PHE A 42 10.69 -18.20 12.44
N PHE A 43 10.11 -17.06 12.04
CA PHE A 43 10.86 -15.98 11.40
C PHE A 43 11.71 -15.20 12.40
N ALA A 44 11.21 -14.96 13.62
CA ALA A 44 11.98 -14.27 14.66
C ALA A 44 13.25 -15.03 15.03
N LEU A 45 13.19 -16.36 15.10
CA LEU A 45 14.35 -17.22 15.40
C LEU A 45 15.40 -17.26 14.28
N ARG A 46 15.09 -16.72 13.09
CA ARG A 46 16.02 -16.66 11.94
C ARG A 46 16.82 -15.36 11.89
N TYR A 47 16.66 -14.46 12.84
CA TYR A 47 17.48 -13.26 12.94
C TYR A 47 18.98 -13.62 12.91
N PRO A 48 19.83 -12.93 12.10
CA PRO A 48 19.56 -11.72 11.32
C PRO A 48 19.05 -11.96 9.89
N ARG A 49 18.81 -13.21 9.48
CA ARG A 49 18.32 -13.58 8.13
C ARG A 49 16.80 -13.44 8.02
N GLY A 50 16.33 -12.20 8.00
CA GLY A 50 14.92 -11.88 7.85
C GLY A 50 14.70 -10.38 7.98
N THR A 51 13.77 -9.84 7.19
CA THR A 51 13.27 -8.49 7.39
C THR A 51 12.07 -8.50 8.35
N TRP A 52 11.77 -7.37 8.99
CA TRP A 52 10.74 -7.27 10.04
C TRP A 52 9.33 -7.61 9.55
N GLU A 53 9.07 -7.42 8.25
CA GLU A 53 7.79 -7.71 7.60
C GLU A 53 7.40 -9.18 7.75
N PHE A 54 8.36 -10.12 7.66
CA PHE A 54 8.07 -11.56 7.82
C PHE A 54 7.62 -11.92 9.22
N VAL A 55 8.00 -11.15 10.24
CA VAL A 55 7.52 -11.36 11.62
C VAL A 55 6.19 -10.64 11.83
N LEU A 56 6.06 -9.41 11.34
CA LEU A 56 4.88 -8.59 11.61
C LEU A 56 3.62 -9.14 10.95
N VAL A 57 3.67 -9.55 9.68
CA VAL A 57 2.48 -10.03 8.95
C VAL A 57 1.81 -11.21 9.69
N PRO A 58 2.49 -12.34 9.99
CA PRO A 58 1.87 -13.43 10.73
C PRO A 58 1.52 -13.04 12.18
N LEU A 59 2.23 -12.09 12.80
CA LEU A 59 1.87 -11.60 14.13
C LEU A 59 0.53 -10.84 14.12
N THR A 60 0.27 -10.03 13.10
CA THR A 60 -1.02 -9.34 12.95
C THR A 60 -2.17 -10.31 12.67
N GLU A 61 -1.93 -11.37 11.89
CA GLU A 61 -2.91 -12.46 11.71
C GLU A 61 -3.19 -13.18 13.02
N CYS A 62 -2.15 -13.54 13.78
CA CYS A 62 -2.29 -14.14 15.10
C CYS A 62 -3.23 -13.33 15.99
N PHE A 63 -3.04 -12.00 16.01
CA PHE A 63 -3.87 -11.12 16.81
C PHE A 63 -5.33 -11.10 16.33
N VAL A 64 -5.56 -10.90 15.03
CA VAL A 64 -6.91 -10.75 14.48
C VAL A 64 -7.72 -12.05 14.52
N TYR A 65 -7.12 -13.17 14.17
CA TYR A 65 -7.77 -14.48 14.28
C TYR A 65 -7.96 -14.90 15.75
N GLY A 66 -7.06 -14.50 16.65
CA GLY A 66 -7.25 -14.65 18.10
C GLY A 66 -8.46 -13.86 18.63
N LEU A 67 -8.68 -12.64 18.14
CA LEU A 67 -9.87 -11.85 18.45
C LEU A 67 -11.16 -12.45 17.86
N GLY A 68 -11.08 -13.10 16.69
CA GLY A 68 -12.21 -13.80 16.06
C GLY A 68 -12.87 -14.83 16.97
N TYR A 69 -12.09 -15.60 17.71
CA TYR A 69 -12.60 -16.53 18.73
C TYR A 69 -13.50 -15.86 19.78
N SER A 70 -13.15 -14.64 20.19
CA SER A 70 -13.85 -13.87 21.22
C SER A 70 -15.03 -13.04 20.71
N GLU A 71 -15.33 -13.07 19.41
CA GLU A 71 -16.36 -12.24 18.75
C GLU A 71 -16.13 -10.72 18.82
N ILE A 72 -14.97 -10.26 19.32
CA ILE A 72 -14.61 -8.83 19.44
C ILE A 72 -14.28 -8.21 18.05
N GLY A 73 -14.47 -8.97 16.96
CA GLY A 73 -14.13 -8.57 15.60
C GLY A 73 -15.16 -7.74 14.84
N TYR A 74 -16.40 -7.69 15.34
CA TYR A 74 -17.56 -7.20 14.59
C TYR A 74 -18.11 -5.89 15.15
N ILE A 75 -18.56 -5.02 14.26
CA ILE A 75 -19.32 -3.82 14.60
C ILE A 75 -20.76 -4.01 14.12
N LEU A 76 -21.71 -3.84 15.04
CA LEU A 76 -23.13 -3.78 14.71
C LEU A 76 -23.50 -2.35 14.34
N LEU A 77 -23.98 -2.15 13.12
CA LEU A 77 -24.44 -0.85 12.62
C LEU A 77 -25.85 -0.53 13.13
N TRP A 78 -26.22 0.75 13.10
CA TRP A 78 -27.53 1.24 13.57
C TRP A 78 -28.71 0.60 12.83
N ASP A 79 -28.52 0.21 11.57
CA ASP A 79 -29.54 -0.43 10.73
C ASP A 79 -29.62 -1.95 10.93
N GLY A 80 -28.75 -2.52 11.78
CA GLY A 80 -28.73 -3.92 12.16
C GLY A 80 -27.81 -4.81 11.31
N ARG A 81 -27.02 -4.23 10.40
CA ARG A 81 -25.96 -4.97 9.68
C ARG A 81 -24.75 -5.19 10.59
N GLN A 82 -24.09 -6.34 10.42
CA GLN A 82 -22.80 -6.63 11.02
C GLN A 82 -21.70 -6.40 9.99
N VAL A 83 -20.62 -5.74 10.40
CA VAL A 83 -19.43 -5.50 9.57
C VAL A 83 -18.22 -6.04 10.30
N LEU A 84 -17.36 -6.78 9.60
CA LEU A 84 -16.16 -7.32 10.20
C LEU A 84 -15.03 -6.30 10.16
N TRP A 85 -14.92 -5.57 11.26
CA TRP A 85 -13.96 -4.48 11.41
C TRP A 85 -12.51 -4.94 11.54
N THR A 86 -12.25 -5.96 12.36
CA THR A 86 -10.85 -6.39 12.61
C THR A 86 -10.14 -6.88 11.36
N ARG A 87 -10.86 -7.46 10.39
CA ARG A 87 -10.31 -7.84 9.09
C ARG A 87 -9.94 -6.63 8.24
N THR A 88 -10.73 -5.56 8.28
CA THR A 88 -10.37 -4.31 7.59
C THR A 88 -9.07 -3.73 8.18
N VAL A 89 -8.95 -3.73 9.51
CA VAL A 89 -7.73 -3.30 10.21
C VAL A 89 -6.54 -4.19 9.85
N LEU A 90 -6.73 -5.51 9.79
CA LEU A 90 -5.71 -6.46 9.33
C LEU A 90 -5.21 -6.10 7.94
N TRP A 91 -6.11 -5.83 7.00
CA TRP A 91 -5.75 -5.49 5.63
C TRP A 91 -5.00 -4.16 5.56
N LEU A 92 -5.42 -3.13 6.30
CA LEU A 92 -4.70 -1.86 6.38
C LEU A 92 -3.28 -2.04 6.93
N ALA A 93 -3.09 -2.95 7.89
CA ALA A 93 -1.79 -3.23 8.48
C ALA A 93 -0.89 -4.08 7.57
N THR A 94 -1.45 -5.01 6.78
CA THR A 94 -0.66 -6.03 6.07
C THR A 94 -0.51 -5.76 4.57
N VAL A 95 -1.53 -5.26 3.90
CA VAL A 95 -1.55 -5.11 2.44
C VAL A 95 -0.45 -4.14 1.97
N PRO A 96 -0.29 -2.92 2.53
CA PRO A 96 0.79 -2.02 2.12
C PRO A 96 2.18 -2.64 2.33
N ILE A 97 2.35 -3.44 3.39
CA ILE A 97 3.62 -4.10 3.74
C ILE A 97 3.98 -5.16 2.70
N ILE A 98 3.04 -6.05 2.37
CA ILE A 98 3.27 -7.12 1.38
C ILE A 98 3.55 -6.52 0.00
N LEU A 99 2.81 -5.47 -0.38
CA LEU A 99 3.05 -4.75 -1.63
C LEU A 99 4.44 -4.08 -1.64
N ASN A 100 4.90 -3.54 -0.52
CA ASN A 100 6.26 -3.00 -0.40
C ASN A 100 7.35 -4.09 -0.55
N GLN A 101 7.12 -5.31 -0.05
CA GLN A 101 8.04 -6.43 -0.29
C GLN A 101 8.12 -6.76 -1.78
N ILE A 102 6.98 -6.81 -2.48
CA ILE A 102 6.92 -7.08 -3.93
C ILE A 102 7.63 -5.98 -4.73
N ASN A 103 7.45 -4.73 -4.33
CA ASN A 103 8.13 -3.58 -4.93
C ASN A 103 9.66 -3.69 -4.91
N GLY A 104 10.22 -4.52 -4.02
CA GLY A 104 11.64 -4.85 -3.93
C GLY A 104 12.20 -5.60 -5.13
N MET A 105 11.35 -6.28 -5.93
CA MET A 105 11.80 -7.13 -7.04
C MET A 105 12.13 -6.36 -8.32
N ALA A 106 11.32 -5.36 -8.65
CA ALA A 106 11.46 -4.55 -9.86
C ALA A 106 10.70 -3.23 -9.72
N ALA A 107 11.19 -2.17 -10.37
CA ALA A 107 10.54 -0.86 -10.42
C ALA A 107 9.64 -0.74 -11.66
N VAL A 108 8.43 -0.22 -11.47
CA VAL A 108 7.49 0.09 -12.55
C VAL A 108 7.26 1.60 -12.58
N ARG A 109 7.59 2.22 -13.72
CA ARG A 109 7.52 3.67 -13.89
C ARG A 109 6.61 4.05 -15.05
N ILE A 110 5.82 5.10 -14.86
CA ILE A 110 5.00 5.72 -15.91
C ILE A 110 5.34 7.21 -15.95
N TYR A 111 5.74 7.73 -17.13
CA TYR A 111 6.15 9.14 -17.29
C TYR A 111 7.22 9.60 -16.27
N GLY A 112 8.11 8.69 -15.86
CA GLY A 112 9.14 8.97 -14.85
C GLY A 112 8.66 8.90 -13.39
N VAL A 113 7.35 8.72 -13.14
CA VAL A 113 6.79 8.52 -11.80
C VAL A 113 6.93 7.05 -11.40
N ASP A 114 7.44 6.80 -10.20
CA ASP A 114 7.58 5.46 -9.63
C ASP A 114 6.24 4.97 -9.04
N LEU A 115 5.63 3.99 -9.72
CA LEU A 115 4.34 3.44 -9.29
C LEU A 115 4.47 2.52 -8.08
N ASN A 116 5.67 2.03 -7.76
CA ASN A 116 5.87 1.16 -6.62
C ASN A 116 5.50 1.89 -5.33
N VAL A 117 5.94 3.16 -5.18
CA VAL A 117 5.59 3.98 -4.01
C VAL A 117 4.09 4.30 -4.00
N MET A 118 3.50 4.58 -5.16
CA MET A 118 2.07 4.88 -5.29
C MET A 118 1.19 3.69 -4.92
N GLN A 119 1.68 2.46 -5.13
CA GLN A 119 0.96 1.23 -4.81
C GLN A 119 0.58 1.12 -3.32
N MET A 120 1.40 1.64 -2.40
CA MET A 120 1.07 1.67 -0.97
C MET A 120 -0.17 2.54 -0.72
N TYR A 121 -0.21 3.74 -1.31
CA TYR A 121 -1.37 4.64 -1.19
C TYR A 121 -2.62 4.08 -1.86
N PHE A 122 -2.47 3.49 -3.05
CA PHE A 122 -3.58 2.83 -3.74
C PHE A 122 -4.16 1.69 -2.91
N SER A 123 -3.32 0.93 -2.20
CA SER A 123 -3.82 -0.16 -1.35
C SER A 123 -4.65 0.35 -0.17
N THR A 124 -4.23 1.42 0.49
CA THR A 124 -5.01 2.06 1.56
C THR A 124 -6.34 2.60 1.01
N LEU A 125 -6.32 3.30 -0.12
CA LEU A 125 -7.54 3.83 -0.75
C LEU A 125 -8.51 2.72 -1.14
N MET A 126 -8.00 1.64 -1.76
CA MET A 126 -8.79 0.46 -2.11
C MET A 126 -9.52 -0.11 -0.89
N ILE A 127 -8.81 -0.29 0.22
CA ILE A 127 -9.39 -0.83 1.46
C ILE A 127 -10.41 0.15 2.05
N CYS A 128 -10.12 1.45 2.08
CA CYS A 128 -11.06 2.47 2.57
C CYS A 128 -12.36 2.48 1.77
N PHE A 129 -12.28 2.43 0.43
CA PHE A 129 -13.47 2.36 -0.42
C PHE A 129 -14.23 1.03 -0.24
N GLY A 130 -13.53 -0.10 -0.15
CA GLY A 130 -14.15 -1.40 0.13
C GLY A 130 -14.88 -1.43 1.48
N HIS A 131 -14.25 -0.88 2.52
CA HIS A 131 -14.87 -0.78 3.84
C HIS A 131 -16.05 0.20 3.86
N THR A 132 -15.93 1.33 3.16
CA THR A 132 -17.04 2.28 3.00
C THR A 132 -18.23 1.62 2.30
N ALA A 133 -17.99 0.76 1.30
CA ALA A 133 -19.04 -0.04 0.68
C ALA A 133 -19.76 -0.96 1.69
N ALA A 134 -19.01 -1.63 2.58
CA ALA A 134 -19.57 -2.46 3.64
C ALA A 134 -20.47 -1.68 4.61
N LEU A 135 -20.05 -0.46 4.98
CA LEU A 135 -20.77 0.41 5.91
C LEU A 135 -22.02 1.06 5.29
N THR A 136 -22.04 1.25 3.98
CA THR A 136 -23.07 2.05 3.29
C THR A 136 -24.42 1.33 3.24
N HIS A 137 -25.48 1.98 3.75
CA HIS A 137 -26.86 1.45 3.75
C HIS A 137 -27.50 1.48 2.34
N ASN A 138 -27.22 2.53 1.56
CA ASN A 138 -27.77 2.68 0.22
C ASN A 138 -27.09 1.71 -0.76
N GLN A 139 -27.88 0.82 -1.36
CA GLN A 139 -27.38 -0.24 -2.24
C GLN A 139 -26.64 0.30 -3.49
N SER A 140 -27.10 1.41 -4.08
CA SER A 140 -26.43 2.01 -5.25
C SER A 140 -25.06 2.58 -4.87
N LEU A 141 -24.97 3.26 -3.73
CA LEU A 141 -23.70 3.80 -3.24
C LEU A 141 -22.72 2.70 -2.81
N LYS A 142 -23.21 1.60 -2.21
CA LYS A 142 -22.40 0.42 -1.92
C LYS A 142 -21.67 -0.09 -3.16
N TRP A 143 -22.41 -0.32 -4.25
CA TRP A 143 -21.81 -0.83 -5.48
C TRP A 143 -20.92 0.19 -6.18
N LEU A 144 -21.23 1.49 -6.08
CA LEU A 144 -20.34 2.55 -6.56
C LEU A 144 -18.98 2.51 -5.84
N PHE A 145 -18.97 2.48 -4.51
CA PHE A 145 -17.72 2.39 -3.74
C PHE A 145 -16.96 1.08 -4.00
N PHE A 146 -17.67 -0.04 -4.14
CA PHE A 146 -17.07 -1.30 -4.54
C PHE A 146 -16.40 -1.23 -5.92
N ILE A 147 -17.06 -0.63 -6.93
CA ILE A 147 -16.50 -0.47 -8.28
C ILE A 147 -15.25 0.43 -8.24
N ILE A 148 -15.27 1.50 -7.45
CA ILE A 148 -14.09 2.37 -7.26
C ILE A 148 -12.94 1.56 -6.63
N ALA A 149 -13.21 0.78 -5.58
CA ALA A 149 -12.21 -0.10 -4.98
C ALA A 149 -11.65 -1.12 -5.99
N MET A 150 -12.51 -1.72 -6.82
CA MET A 150 -12.11 -2.66 -7.86
C MET A 150 -11.26 -2.03 -8.97
N ALA A 151 -11.54 -0.77 -9.34
CA ALA A 151 -10.71 -0.04 -10.30
C ALA A 151 -9.29 0.18 -9.74
N ILE A 152 -9.18 0.54 -8.46
CA ILE A 152 -7.90 0.71 -7.77
C ILE A 152 -7.19 -0.65 -7.63
N PHE A 153 -7.91 -1.72 -7.28
CA PHE A 153 -7.38 -3.09 -7.26
C PHE A 153 -6.83 -3.52 -8.63
N GLY A 154 -7.52 -3.16 -9.71
CA GLY A 154 -7.05 -3.40 -11.08
C GLY A 154 -5.71 -2.71 -11.37
N LEU A 155 -5.53 -1.48 -10.88
CA LEU A 155 -4.25 -0.76 -11.00
C LEU A 155 -3.13 -1.45 -10.19
N ILE A 156 -3.42 -1.91 -8.97
CA ILE A 156 -2.47 -2.68 -8.16
C ILE A 156 -2.08 -3.98 -8.89
N CYS A 157 -3.06 -4.70 -9.45
CA CYS A 157 -2.79 -5.90 -10.23
C CYS A 157 -1.92 -5.61 -11.46
N PHE A 158 -2.17 -4.50 -12.15
CA PHE A 158 -1.38 -4.07 -13.30
C PHE A 158 0.08 -3.83 -12.93
N ILE A 159 0.33 -3.06 -11.86
CA ILE A 159 1.69 -2.77 -11.39
C ILE A 159 2.42 -4.07 -11.03
N ASN A 160 1.80 -4.91 -10.18
CA ASN A 160 2.42 -6.16 -9.74
C ASN A 160 2.66 -7.14 -10.89
N TYR A 161 1.77 -7.19 -11.89
CA TYR A 161 1.97 -8.04 -13.07
C TYR A 161 3.26 -7.69 -13.79
N HIS A 162 3.50 -6.39 -13.99
CA HIS A 162 4.73 -5.90 -14.61
C HIS A 162 5.95 -6.09 -13.72
N THR A 163 5.83 -5.90 -12.40
CA THR A 163 6.90 -6.18 -11.43
C THR A 163 7.34 -7.65 -11.49
N PHE A 164 6.41 -8.60 -11.37
CA PHE A 164 6.71 -10.03 -11.44
C PHE A 164 7.29 -10.44 -12.79
N THR A 165 6.71 -9.95 -13.89
CA THR A 165 7.17 -10.29 -15.25
C THR A 165 8.58 -9.77 -15.52
N ALA A 166 8.89 -8.54 -15.08
CA ALA A 166 10.21 -7.96 -15.25
C ALA A 166 11.27 -8.70 -14.42
N ALA A 167 10.95 -9.01 -13.17
CA ALA A 167 11.82 -9.78 -12.29
C ALA A 167 12.07 -11.18 -12.85
N GLU A 168 11.02 -11.90 -13.28
CA GLU A 168 11.14 -13.23 -13.88
C GLU A 168 12.02 -13.21 -15.14
N LYS A 169 11.79 -12.24 -16.04
CA LYS A 169 12.55 -12.09 -17.27
C LYS A 169 14.04 -11.87 -16.98
N HIS A 170 14.35 -11.00 -16.02
CA HIS A 170 15.73 -10.68 -15.68
C HIS A 170 16.52 -11.93 -15.25
N TYR A 171 15.97 -12.73 -14.32
CA TYR A 171 16.62 -13.95 -13.86
C TYR A 171 16.75 -15.02 -14.95
N LYS A 172 15.80 -15.07 -15.90
CA LYS A 172 15.92 -15.96 -17.06
C LYS A 172 17.05 -15.58 -18.01
N GLU A 173 17.28 -14.28 -18.21
CA GLU A 173 18.31 -13.77 -19.12
C GLU A 173 19.74 -14.00 -18.58
N SER A 174 19.92 -14.02 -17.26
CA SER A 174 21.22 -14.35 -16.63
C SER A 174 21.71 -15.77 -16.97
N GLY A 175 20.77 -16.73 -17.08
CA GLY A 175 21.06 -18.08 -17.57
C GLY A 175 21.77 -19.02 -16.59
N SER A 176 22.09 -18.58 -15.38
CA SER A 176 22.64 -19.48 -14.34
C SER A 176 21.58 -20.45 -13.81
N GLU A 177 22.00 -21.62 -13.32
CA GLU A 177 21.08 -22.62 -12.77
C GLU A 177 20.27 -22.08 -11.60
N ILE A 178 20.92 -21.33 -10.70
CA ILE A 178 20.29 -20.72 -9.52
C ILE A 178 19.26 -19.66 -9.96
N ASP A 179 19.59 -18.83 -10.96
CA ASP A 179 18.68 -17.80 -11.46
C ASP A 179 17.44 -18.41 -12.13
N LEU A 180 17.57 -19.54 -12.82
CA LEU A 180 16.43 -20.28 -13.38
C LEU A 180 15.50 -20.82 -12.28
N ILE A 181 16.05 -21.21 -11.12
CA ILE A 181 15.25 -21.61 -9.94
C ILE A 181 14.52 -20.39 -9.37
N ILE A 182 15.21 -19.27 -9.23
CA ILE A 182 14.63 -18.00 -8.74
C ILE A 182 13.50 -17.55 -9.67
N ALA A 183 13.69 -17.58 -10.99
CA ALA A 183 12.65 -17.22 -11.96
C ALA A 183 11.39 -18.10 -11.82
N LYS A 184 11.55 -19.41 -11.61
CA LYS A 184 10.41 -20.32 -11.35
C LYS A 184 9.68 -19.96 -10.05
N ARG A 185 10.41 -19.58 -9.00
CA ARG A 185 9.84 -19.15 -7.71
C ARG A 185 9.11 -17.82 -7.81
N ILE A 186 9.66 -16.84 -8.53
CA ILE A 186 8.99 -15.56 -8.82
C ILE A 186 7.66 -15.80 -9.55
N ARG A 187 7.65 -16.70 -10.53
CA ARG A 187 6.40 -17.10 -11.21
C ARG A 187 5.39 -17.74 -10.26
N LEU A 188 5.84 -18.63 -9.38
CA LEU A 188 4.96 -19.25 -8.38
C LEU A 188 4.39 -18.20 -7.41
N LEU A 189 5.23 -17.25 -6.94
CA LEU A 189 4.78 -16.12 -6.13
C LEU A 189 3.73 -15.28 -6.86
N ALA A 190 3.92 -15.02 -8.15
CA ALA A 190 2.94 -14.29 -8.97
C ALA A 190 1.60 -15.05 -9.06
N VAL A 191 1.62 -16.37 -9.31
CA VAL A 191 0.41 -17.20 -9.34
C VAL A 191 -0.31 -17.16 -7.99
N ILE A 192 0.42 -17.35 -6.89
CA ILE A 192 -0.15 -17.30 -5.53
C ILE A 192 -0.76 -15.93 -5.26
N PHE A 193 -0.04 -14.84 -5.60
CA PHE A 193 -0.52 -13.48 -5.44
C PHE A 193 -1.84 -13.26 -6.18
N PHE A 194 -1.88 -13.46 -7.51
CA PHE A 194 -3.08 -13.16 -8.28
C PHE A 194 -4.26 -14.08 -7.91
N THR A 195 -4.01 -15.35 -7.64
CA THR A 195 -5.08 -16.29 -7.27
C THR A 195 -5.67 -15.96 -5.90
N SER A 196 -4.85 -15.75 -4.88
CA SER A 196 -5.34 -15.43 -3.54
C SER A 196 -5.92 -14.03 -3.43
N TRP A 197 -5.33 -13.03 -4.11
CA TRP A 197 -5.79 -11.64 -4.00
C TRP A 197 -7.12 -11.40 -4.71
N THR A 198 -7.39 -12.11 -5.80
CA THR A 198 -8.70 -12.03 -6.48
C THR A 198 -9.83 -12.71 -5.71
N MET A 199 -9.52 -13.56 -4.73
CA MET A 199 -10.52 -14.17 -3.86
C MET A 199 -11.17 -13.15 -2.92
N TYR A 200 -10.44 -12.16 -2.39
CA TYR A 200 -11.00 -11.18 -1.44
C TYR A 200 -12.22 -10.40 -1.98
N PRO A 201 -12.17 -9.76 -3.16
CA PRO A 201 -13.35 -9.08 -3.69
C PRO A 201 -14.50 -10.05 -4.03
N LEU A 202 -14.19 -11.29 -4.43
CA LEU A 202 -15.20 -12.33 -4.62
C LEU A 202 -15.91 -12.65 -3.30
N PHE A 203 -15.15 -12.85 -2.22
CA PHE A 203 -15.70 -13.14 -0.90
C PHE A 203 -16.49 -11.96 -0.34
N PHE A 204 -16.05 -10.72 -0.57
CA PHE A 204 -16.85 -9.53 -0.25
C PHE A 204 -18.23 -9.59 -0.92
N VAL A 205 -18.28 -9.85 -2.23
CA VAL A 205 -19.56 -9.95 -2.96
C VAL A 205 -20.45 -11.06 -2.39
N LEU A 206 -19.88 -12.22 -2.08
CA LEU A 206 -20.63 -13.37 -1.56
C LEU A 206 -21.06 -13.23 -0.09
N SER A 207 -20.34 -12.42 0.70
CA SER A 207 -20.57 -12.22 2.13
C SER A 207 -21.87 -11.46 2.45
N VAL A 208 -22.19 -11.42 3.74
CA VAL A 208 -23.29 -10.61 4.28
C VAL A 208 -23.09 -9.10 4.08
N GLU A 209 -21.85 -8.64 3.88
CA GLU A 209 -21.55 -7.22 3.59
C GLU A 209 -21.92 -6.84 2.15
N GLY A 210 -21.82 -7.80 1.22
CA GLY A 210 -22.12 -7.65 -0.20
C GLY A 210 -23.55 -8.03 -0.55
N ALA A 211 -23.72 -9.23 -1.11
CA ALA A 211 -24.97 -9.73 -1.67
C ALA A 211 -25.67 -10.79 -0.80
N CYS A 212 -25.16 -11.11 0.40
CA CYS A 212 -25.78 -12.05 1.34
C CYS A 212 -26.00 -13.46 0.76
N VAL A 213 -25.03 -13.98 0.00
CA VAL A 213 -25.16 -15.27 -0.71
C VAL A 213 -24.69 -16.44 0.15
N ALA A 214 -23.62 -16.26 0.92
CA ALA A 214 -23.02 -17.27 1.77
C ALA A 214 -23.08 -16.85 3.24
N SER A 215 -23.09 -17.85 4.14
CA SER A 215 -22.99 -17.59 5.58
C SER A 215 -21.61 -17.05 5.95
N GLU A 216 -21.56 -16.23 6.98
CA GLU A 216 -20.33 -15.66 7.49
C GLU A 216 -19.37 -16.77 7.93
N SER A 217 -19.86 -17.84 8.58
CA SER A 217 -19.09 -19.06 8.88
C SER A 217 -18.27 -19.59 7.69
N VAL A 218 -18.89 -19.70 6.50
CA VAL A 218 -18.21 -20.20 5.30
C VAL A 218 -17.20 -19.17 4.79
N ILE A 219 -17.62 -17.90 4.74
CA ILE A 219 -16.80 -16.81 4.25
C ILE A 219 -15.55 -16.60 5.11
N LEU A 220 -15.64 -16.74 6.43
CA LEU A 220 -14.49 -16.67 7.35
C LEU A 220 -13.44 -17.74 7.04
N VAL A 221 -13.88 -18.99 6.82
CA VAL A 221 -12.96 -20.07 6.42
C VAL A 221 -12.34 -19.78 5.06
N CYS A 222 -13.11 -19.27 4.11
CA CYS A 222 -12.60 -18.84 2.81
C CYS A 222 -11.56 -17.73 2.93
N PHE A 223 -11.78 -16.71 3.76
CA PHE A 223 -10.81 -15.65 4.01
C PHE A 223 -9.53 -16.19 4.66
N ALA A 224 -9.63 -17.14 5.60
CA ALA A 224 -8.47 -17.81 6.18
C ALA A 224 -7.65 -18.56 5.12
N LEU A 225 -8.31 -19.25 4.18
CA LEU A 225 -7.63 -19.90 3.06
C LEU A 225 -6.97 -18.89 2.10
N ALA A 226 -7.59 -17.74 1.84
CA ALA A 226 -6.94 -16.68 1.07
C ALA A 226 -5.73 -16.10 1.80
N ASP A 227 -5.81 -15.91 3.11
CA ASP A 227 -4.71 -15.45 3.96
C ASP A 227 -3.58 -16.49 4.08
N LEU A 228 -3.90 -17.78 4.07
CA LEU A 228 -2.92 -18.86 3.98
C LEU A 228 -2.03 -18.66 2.77
N LEU A 229 -2.64 -18.44 1.61
CA LEU A 229 -1.92 -18.31 0.36
C LEU A 229 -1.19 -16.97 0.28
N SER A 230 -1.89 -15.87 0.55
CA SER A 230 -1.39 -14.50 0.32
C SER A 230 -0.37 -14.01 1.34
N LYS A 231 -0.37 -14.58 2.56
CA LYS A 231 0.50 -14.15 3.66
C LYS A 231 1.44 -15.25 4.11
N ASN A 232 0.88 -16.40 4.50
CA ASN A 232 1.65 -17.46 5.15
C ASN A 232 2.55 -18.21 4.15
N VAL A 233 1.96 -18.81 3.11
CA VAL A 233 2.68 -19.51 2.03
C VAL A 233 3.51 -18.54 1.20
N PHE A 234 2.92 -17.39 0.82
CA PHE A 234 3.67 -16.34 0.13
C PHE A 234 4.88 -15.89 0.93
N GLY A 235 4.72 -15.60 2.22
CA GLY A 235 5.80 -15.15 3.11
C GLY A 235 6.92 -16.17 3.26
N VAL A 236 6.61 -17.46 3.41
CA VAL A 236 7.62 -18.54 3.47
C VAL A 236 8.38 -18.63 2.16
N LEU A 237 7.68 -18.69 1.02
CA LEU A 237 8.31 -18.81 -0.30
C LEU A 237 9.16 -17.58 -0.62
N PHE A 238 8.67 -16.39 -0.29
CA PHE A 238 9.38 -15.14 -0.51
C PHE A 238 10.63 -15.07 0.37
N TRP A 239 10.53 -15.37 1.67
CA TRP A 239 11.67 -15.41 2.58
C TRP A 239 12.72 -16.43 2.12
N ASP A 240 12.30 -17.65 1.79
CA ASP A 240 13.21 -18.72 1.37
C ASP A 240 13.94 -18.35 0.06
N THR A 241 13.23 -17.74 -0.89
CA THR A 241 13.84 -17.25 -2.13
C THR A 241 14.82 -16.11 -1.87
N LEU A 242 14.48 -15.15 -1.01
CA LEU A 242 15.29 -13.97 -0.75
C LEU A 242 16.51 -14.23 0.13
N TRP A 243 16.45 -15.19 1.06
CA TRP A 243 17.49 -15.40 2.07
C TRP A 243 18.28 -16.70 1.93
N ASN A 244 17.70 -17.73 1.28
CA ASN A 244 18.42 -18.99 1.05
C ASN A 244 18.97 -19.09 -0.37
N LEU A 245 18.31 -18.47 -1.36
CA LEU A 245 18.83 -18.41 -2.74
C LEU A 245 19.50 -17.08 -3.06
N GLN A 246 19.30 -16.06 -2.23
CA GLN A 246 19.91 -14.75 -2.35
C GLN A 246 20.41 -14.26 -0.99
N ASP A 247 21.23 -13.22 -0.98
CA ASP A 247 21.84 -12.66 0.24
C ASP A 247 20.96 -11.56 0.88
N GLY A 248 19.64 -11.79 0.94
CA GLY A 248 18.68 -10.88 1.58
C GLY A 248 18.26 -9.68 0.71
N LYS A 249 18.70 -9.63 -0.55
CA LYS A 249 18.36 -8.58 -1.52
C LYS A 249 18.23 -9.18 -2.92
N TRP A 250 17.26 -8.68 -3.67
CA TRP A 250 17.18 -8.92 -5.11
C TRP A 250 18.42 -8.35 -5.78
N SER A 251 19.24 -9.25 -6.34
CA SER A 251 20.57 -8.95 -6.91
C SER A 251 20.54 -7.95 -8.07
N SER A 252 19.36 -7.64 -8.61
CA SER A 252 19.19 -6.65 -9.67
C SER A 252 17.75 -6.15 -9.71
N TYR A 253 17.59 -4.83 -9.70
CA TYR A 253 16.29 -4.14 -9.78
C TYR A 253 15.91 -4.00 -11.26
N GLY A 254 15.12 -4.92 -11.79
CA GLY A 254 14.52 -4.75 -13.12
C GLY A 254 13.71 -3.45 -13.16
N THR A 255 13.82 -2.64 -14.21
CA THR A 255 13.01 -1.42 -14.36
C THR A 255 12.16 -1.49 -15.62
N VAL A 256 10.85 -1.34 -15.48
CA VAL A 256 9.90 -1.20 -16.59
C VAL A 256 9.43 0.23 -16.64
N THR A 257 9.74 0.94 -17.73
CA THR A 257 9.28 2.32 -17.94
C THR A 257 8.28 2.37 -19.10
N PHE A 258 7.04 2.72 -18.80
CA PHE A 258 6.04 3.07 -19.80
C PHE A 258 6.15 4.55 -20.12
N PHE A 259 6.20 4.85 -21.42
CA PHE A 259 6.36 6.19 -21.98
C PHE A 259 7.63 6.89 -21.45
N LYS A 260 8.69 6.90 -22.26
CA LYS A 260 9.86 7.71 -21.97
C LYS A 260 9.44 9.18 -21.98
N THR A 261 9.72 9.90 -20.91
CA THR A 261 9.72 11.37 -20.93
C THR A 261 10.62 11.80 -22.08
N THR A 262 10.12 12.64 -22.97
CA THR A 262 10.82 13.10 -24.18
C THR A 262 12.17 13.78 -23.88
N ASP A 263 12.41 14.09 -22.61
CA ASP A 263 13.59 14.75 -22.06
C ASP A 263 14.93 14.12 -22.44
N SER A 264 15.04 12.81 -22.68
CA SER A 264 16.34 12.24 -23.10
C SER A 264 16.70 12.60 -24.53
N VAL A 265 15.70 12.72 -25.42
CA VAL A 265 15.90 13.14 -26.81
C VAL A 265 16.07 14.66 -26.87
N THR A 266 15.28 15.40 -26.09
CA THR A 266 15.36 16.86 -26.04
C THR A 266 16.63 17.37 -25.35
N LYS A 267 17.10 16.76 -24.25
CA LYS A 267 18.38 17.15 -23.61
C LYS A 267 19.58 16.86 -24.50
N THR A 268 19.58 15.73 -25.21
CA THR A 268 20.66 15.44 -26.16
C THR A 268 20.61 16.41 -27.34
N ALA A 269 19.43 16.66 -27.92
CA ALA A 269 19.27 17.62 -29.02
C ALA A 269 19.60 19.06 -28.60
N ILE A 270 19.24 19.49 -27.39
CA ILE A 270 19.58 20.81 -26.84
C ILE A 270 21.07 20.90 -26.53
N SER A 271 21.69 19.85 -25.97
CA SER A 271 23.14 19.81 -25.74
C SER A 271 23.91 19.90 -27.06
N THR A 272 23.52 19.14 -28.08
CA THR A 272 24.15 19.18 -29.39
C THR A 272 23.92 20.52 -30.08
N ALA A 273 22.71 21.09 -29.99
CA ALA A 273 22.42 22.41 -30.53
C ALA A 273 23.21 23.53 -29.82
N MET A 274 23.34 23.46 -28.49
CA MET A 274 24.14 24.39 -27.70
C MET A 274 25.63 24.27 -28.03
N GLU A 275 26.18 23.06 -28.18
CA GLU A 275 27.57 22.85 -28.61
C GLU A 275 27.82 23.39 -30.02
N GLU A 276 26.87 23.23 -30.94
CA GLU A 276 26.95 23.76 -32.30
C GLU A 276 26.91 25.30 -32.32
N GLU A 277 26.10 25.91 -31.45
CA GLU A 277 25.99 27.36 -31.30
C GLU A 277 27.24 27.97 -30.61
N PHE A 278 27.78 27.29 -29.60
CA PHE A 278 29.08 27.64 -28.98
C PHE A 278 30.24 27.51 -29.98
N ALA A 279 30.24 26.49 -30.85
CA ALA A 279 31.25 26.35 -31.89
C ALA A 279 31.16 27.48 -32.94
N LYS A 280 29.95 27.88 -33.33
CA LYS A 280 29.72 29.04 -34.22
C LYS A 280 30.14 30.36 -33.59
N GLN A 281 29.86 30.57 -32.29
CA GLN A 281 30.35 31.75 -31.56
C GLN A 281 31.88 31.76 -31.40
N LYS A 282 32.51 30.60 -31.24
CA LYS A 282 33.98 30.50 -31.14
C LYS A 282 34.66 30.78 -32.48
N ALA A 283 34.04 30.38 -33.60
CA ALA A 283 34.50 30.67 -34.95
C ALA A 283 34.35 32.16 -35.31
N SER A 284 33.27 32.83 -34.90
CA SER A 284 33.08 34.27 -35.15
C SER A 284 33.96 35.18 -34.27
N ARG A 285 34.53 34.64 -33.19
CA ARG A 285 35.42 35.36 -32.27
C ARG A 285 36.91 35.33 -32.68
N SER A 286 37.30 34.56 -33.70
CA SER A 286 38.71 34.51 -34.15
C SER A 286 39.12 35.68 -35.05
N ASP A 287 38.17 36.55 -35.44
CA ASP A 287 38.43 37.67 -36.35
C ASP A 287 38.54 39.03 -35.65
N ASN A 288 38.57 39.08 -34.32
CA ASN A 288 38.82 40.31 -33.57
C ASN A 288 39.84 40.09 -32.44
N PRO A 289 40.94 40.88 -32.36
CA PRO A 289 41.86 40.81 -31.25
C PRO A 289 41.17 41.26 -29.94
N PRO A 290 41.58 40.72 -28.78
CA PRO A 290 40.83 40.90 -27.54
C PRO A 290 40.91 42.35 -27.05
N ALA A 291 39.77 42.99 -26.91
CA ALA A 291 39.63 44.16 -26.05
C ALA A 291 39.88 43.72 -24.60
N GLN A 292 40.90 44.29 -23.97
CA GLN A 292 41.14 44.16 -22.54
C GLN A 292 39.96 44.76 -21.77
N TYR A 293 39.34 43.96 -20.91
CA TYR A 293 38.59 44.47 -19.76
C TYR A 293 38.96 43.67 -18.50
N PRO A 294 39.16 44.35 -17.36
CA PRO A 294 39.51 43.73 -16.09
C PRO A 294 38.22 43.35 -15.36
N PHE A 295 38.01 42.07 -15.05
CA PHE A 295 37.07 41.72 -13.99
C PHE A 295 37.41 40.35 -13.40
N ALA A 296 37.62 40.36 -12.09
CA ALA A 296 37.94 39.19 -11.29
C ALA A 296 36.78 38.18 -11.30
N LEU A 297 37.12 36.89 -11.30
CA LEU A 297 36.19 35.80 -11.00
C LEU A 297 35.74 35.92 -9.53
N PRO A 298 34.44 35.86 -9.20
CA PRO A 298 34.02 35.60 -7.83
C PRO A 298 34.22 34.10 -7.52
N ASP A 299 34.78 33.83 -6.34
CA ASP A 299 35.07 32.50 -5.83
C ASP A 299 33.82 31.61 -5.80
N ALA A 300 33.91 30.45 -6.47
CA ALA A 300 32.84 29.46 -6.64
C ALA A 300 32.44 28.73 -5.33
N GLU A 301 33.08 29.05 -4.21
CA GLU A 301 32.88 28.38 -2.93
C GLU A 301 31.63 28.87 -2.18
N ASN A 302 31.19 30.12 -2.43
CA ASN A 302 30.03 30.70 -1.75
C ASN A 302 28.67 30.29 -2.36
N SER A 303 28.64 29.74 -3.58
CA SER A 303 27.40 29.34 -4.25
C SER A 303 26.83 28.03 -3.68
N ILE A 304 27.69 27.14 -3.17
CA ILE A 304 27.28 25.83 -2.66
C ILE A 304 26.69 25.96 -1.25
N GLU A 305 27.24 26.84 -0.41
CA GLU A 305 26.67 27.11 0.93
C GLU A 305 25.32 27.83 0.86
N GLN A 306 25.10 28.67 -0.16
CA GLN A 306 23.81 29.33 -0.38
C GLN A 306 22.70 28.34 -0.80
N GLU A 307 23.02 27.35 -1.64
CA GLU A 307 22.05 26.32 -2.04
C GLU A 307 21.74 25.34 -0.90
N LEU A 308 22.73 24.95 -0.09
CA LEU A 308 22.53 24.12 1.10
C LEU A 308 21.65 24.81 2.17
N SER A 309 21.81 26.12 2.32
CA SER A 309 21.00 26.93 3.26
C SER A 309 19.54 27.05 2.81
N GLN A 310 19.27 27.13 1.50
CA GLN A 310 17.91 27.16 0.96
C GLN A 310 17.19 25.81 1.10
N VAL A 311 17.89 24.68 0.96
CA VAL A 311 17.32 23.34 1.17
C VAL A 311 16.98 23.09 2.64
N LEU A 312 17.81 23.58 3.58
CA LEU A 312 17.54 23.50 5.02
C LEU A 312 16.37 24.38 5.46
N GLN A 313 16.19 25.58 4.86
CA GLN A 313 15.02 26.43 5.10
C GLN A 313 13.73 25.82 4.54
N PHE A 314 13.79 25.10 3.42
CA PHE A 314 12.64 24.38 2.86
C PHE A 314 12.21 23.19 3.72
N HIS A 315 13.14 22.53 4.42
CA HIS A 315 12.81 21.45 5.35
C HIS A 315 12.20 21.97 6.67
N GLN A 316 12.57 23.16 7.12
CA GLN A 316 12.01 23.78 8.34
C GLN A 316 10.60 24.37 8.13
N SER A 317 10.22 24.73 6.90
CA SER A 317 8.88 25.26 6.58
C SER A 317 7.80 24.18 6.40
N LEU A 318 8.17 22.88 6.38
CA LEU A 318 7.24 21.75 6.31
C LEU A 318 6.79 21.23 7.69
N ILE A 319 7.49 21.60 8.76
CA ILE A 319 7.17 21.19 10.14
C ILE A 319 5.85 21.79 10.69
N PRO A 320 5.38 23.00 10.29
CA PRO A 320 4.09 23.52 10.73
C PRO A 320 2.89 22.82 10.08
N PHE A 321 3.04 22.25 8.87
CA PHE A 321 1.92 21.62 8.14
C PHE A 321 1.45 20.30 8.77
N ILE A 322 2.32 19.61 9.51
CA ILE A 322 1.97 18.40 10.25
C ILE A 322 1.22 18.73 11.55
N THR A 323 1.33 19.95 12.07
CA THR A 323 0.69 20.35 13.33
C THR A 323 -0.71 20.96 13.10
N VAL A 324 -0.98 21.56 11.93
CA VAL A 324 -2.29 22.17 11.62
C VAL A 324 -3.39 21.13 11.37
N TYR A 325 -3.04 19.94 10.86
CA TYR A 325 -4.05 18.89 10.62
C TYR A 325 -4.66 18.29 11.90
N TYR A 326 -4.00 18.42 13.06
CA TYR A 326 -4.57 17.99 14.35
C TYR A 326 -5.38 19.08 15.08
N ALA A 327 -5.33 20.34 14.63
CA ALA A 327 -6.04 21.45 15.28
C ALA A 327 -7.36 21.82 14.59
N VAL A 328 -7.58 21.42 13.34
CA VAL A 328 -8.81 21.75 12.59
C VAL A 328 -9.95 20.76 12.90
N GLU A 329 -9.65 19.51 13.25
CA GLU A 329 -10.68 18.50 13.58
C GLU A 329 -11.25 18.63 15.01
N ALA A 330 -10.60 19.43 15.87
CA ALA A 330 -11.08 19.71 17.23
C ALA A 330 -12.01 20.95 17.31
N ASN A 331 -12.19 21.70 16.22
CA ASN A 331 -12.88 23.00 16.24
C ASN A 331 -14.19 23.05 15.40
N GLU A 332 -14.59 21.94 14.77
CA GLU A 332 -15.90 21.81 14.09
C GLU A 332 -16.98 21.14 14.97
N SER A 333 -16.71 20.92 16.26
CA SER A 333 -17.71 20.48 17.23
C SER A 333 -17.89 21.50 18.37
N HIS A 334 -18.28 22.74 18.04
CA HIS A 334 -19.12 23.61 18.87
C HIS A 334 -19.16 25.04 18.34
N ASN A 335 -20.20 25.41 17.59
CA ASN A 335 -21.01 26.58 17.93
C ASN A 335 -22.19 26.75 16.97
N ASP A 336 -23.39 26.54 17.50
CA ASP A 336 -24.49 27.46 17.24
C ASP A 336 -25.21 27.72 18.58
N GLY A 337 -24.95 28.91 19.13
CA GLY A 337 -25.96 29.73 19.80
C GLY A 337 -26.30 29.45 21.27
N ASN A 338 -25.47 29.92 22.21
CA ASN A 338 -25.87 31.04 23.09
C ASN A 338 -24.78 31.44 24.10
N LYS A 339 -24.50 32.74 24.09
CA LYS A 339 -24.01 33.63 25.17
C LYS A 339 -23.70 32.96 26.53
N THR A 340 -22.47 33.13 27.03
CA THR A 340 -22.09 34.18 28.01
C THR A 340 -20.66 33.92 28.48
N ILE A 341 -19.83 34.97 28.41
CA ILE A 341 -18.45 35.00 28.87
C ILE A 341 -18.43 35.01 30.41
N PHE A 342 -17.71 34.09 31.03
CA PHE A 342 -17.16 34.27 32.39
C PHE A 342 -15.76 33.65 32.48
N PHE A 343 -14.79 34.51 32.80
CA PHE A 343 -13.46 34.13 33.27
C PHE A 343 -13.47 34.01 34.80
N ALA A 344 -13.03 32.86 35.31
CA ALA A 344 -12.41 32.62 36.63
C ALA A 344 -11.94 31.15 36.58
N GLY A 345 -10.74 30.73 36.97
CA GLY A 345 -9.83 31.24 37.99
C GLY A 345 -9.60 30.10 39.00
N SER A 346 -8.35 29.61 39.06
CA SER A 346 -7.67 28.88 40.17
C SER A 346 -8.10 27.47 40.60
N PHE A 347 -7.06 26.63 40.81
CA PHE A 347 -6.78 25.62 41.87
C PHE A 347 -7.96 24.74 42.33
N GLU A 348 -7.91 23.41 42.32
CA GLU A 348 -6.90 22.43 42.79
C GLU A 348 -6.84 21.18 41.89
#